data_AF-A0A9D2X5F0-F1
#
_entry.id   AF-A0A9D2X5F0-F1
#
_cell.length_a   1.000
_cell.length_b   1.000
_cell.length_c   1.000
_cell.angle_alpha   90.00
_cell.angle_beta   90.00
_cell.angle_gamma   90.00
#
_symmetry.space_group_name_H-M   'P 1'
#
loop_
_entity.id
_entity.type
_entity.pdbx_description
1 polymer ?
#
loop_
_entity_poly.entity_id
_entity_poly.type
_entity_poly.pdbx_seq_one_letter_code
_entity_poly.pdbx_strand_id
1 'polypeptide(L)'
;MKKIEAIIKRANFPIISGELERIGITVIDRRNLEDSKISKPRNGSRAGFTSLMAVPLSKIELVVSDKQARKVVEIISKKSGLSSESEGKIFISEMTEVVDMQTMEGKKDLEENAPERKEKSKRSRLIPLQKYTLLKLEKIYEENSDLLKTDYRIRSFSDFVNFCIMGYLPTLEKQLKHPTIIYNDKFGQI
;
A
#
# COMPACT_ATOMS: atom_id res chain seq x y z
N MET A 1 3.04 -1.24 2.34
CA MET A 1 4.21 -1.98 1.82
C MET A 1 4.47 -3.17 2.71
N LYS A 2 4.99 -4.27 2.15
CA LYS A 2 5.31 -5.48 2.91
C LYS A 2 6.75 -5.91 2.65
N LYS A 3 7.43 -6.29 3.73
CA LYS A 3 8.64 -7.10 3.67
C LYS A 3 8.22 -8.56 3.56
N ILE A 4 8.75 -9.26 2.57
CA ILE A 4 8.57 -10.71 2.41
C ILE A 4 9.91 -11.37 2.66
N GLU A 5 9.95 -12.29 3.62
CA GLU A 5 11.07 -13.19 3.83
C GLU A 5 10.64 -14.62 3.55
N ALA A 6 11.38 -15.33 2.70
CA ALA A 6 11.04 -16.70 2.36
C ALA A 6 12.25 -17.62 2.42
N ILE A 7 12.02 -18.83 2.93
CA ILE A 7 13.00 -19.91 2.91
C ILE A 7 12.70 -20.77 1.68
N ILE A 8 13.69 -20.94 0.80
CA ILE A 8 13.57 -21.67 -0.46
C ILE A 8 14.73 -22.65 -0.63
N LYS A 9 14.58 -23.61 -1.55
CA LYS A 9 15.73 -24.41 -1.99
C LYS A 9 16.72 -23.53 -2.73
N ARG A 10 18.01 -23.67 -2.42
CA ARG A 10 19.11 -22.88 -3.02
C ARG A 10 19.13 -22.98 -4.55
N ALA A 11 18.86 -24.16 -5.10
CA ALA A 11 18.83 -24.43 -6.53
C ALA A 11 17.69 -23.71 -7.28
N ASN A 12 16.61 -23.35 -6.59
CA ASN A 12 15.43 -22.75 -7.20
C ASN A 12 15.49 -21.22 -7.24
N PHE A 13 16.48 -20.61 -6.60
CA PHE A 13 16.65 -19.16 -6.58
C PHE A 13 16.68 -18.52 -7.98
N PRO A 14 17.44 -19.02 -8.97
CA PRO A 14 17.48 -18.39 -10.30
C PRO A 14 16.13 -18.36 -11.00
N ILE A 15 15.32 -19.42 -10.80
CA ILE A 15 13.96 -19.51 -11.36
C ILE A 15 13.06 -18.44 -10.72
N ILE A 16 13.15 -18.29 -9.39
CA ILE A 16 12.36 -17.31 -8.64
C ILE A 16 12.79 -15.88 -9.00
N SER A 17 14.10 -15.59 -9.03
CA SER A 17 14.63 -14.28 -9.41
C SER A 17 14.14 -13.86 -10.79
N GLY A 18 14.22 -14.76 -11.78
CA GLY A 18 13.76 -14.48 -13.14
C GLY A 18 12.24 -14.23 -13.25
N GLU A 19 11.40 -14.89 -12.43
CA GLU A 19 9.96 -14.61 -12.37
C GLU A 19 9.66 -13.24 -11.73
N LEU A 20 10.38 -12.90 -10.65
CA LEU A 20 10.21 -11.64 -9.95
C LEU A 20 10.67 -10.44 -10.80
N GLU A 21 11.81 -10.58 -11.49
CA GLU A 21 12.33 -9.57 -12.41
C GLU A 21 11.35 -9.28 -13.56
N ARG A 22 10.66 -10.30 -14.10
CA ARG A 22 9.60 -10.11 -15.12
C ARG A 22 8.42 -9.27 -14.63
N ILE A 23 8.21 -9.21 -13.32
CA ILE A 23 7.14 -8.43 -12.69
C ILE A 23 7.68 -7.08 -12.18
N GLY A 24 8.96 -6.80 -12.39
CA GLY A 24 9.64 -5.57 -11.96
C GLY A 24 9.97 -5.57 -10.47
N ILE A 25 10.18 -6.73 -9.85
CA ILE A 25 10.49 -6.88 -8.43
C ILE A 25 11.90 -7.41 -8.27
N THR A 26 12.71 -6.71 -7.49
CA THR A 26 14.10 -7.05 -7.22
C THR A 26 14.24 -7.68 -5.83
N VAL A 27 15.07 -8.71 -5.71
CA VAL A 27 15.44 -9.31 -4.42
C VAL A 27 16.52 -8.45 -3.76
N ILE A 28 16.35 -8.13 -2.48
CA ILE A 28 17.25 -7.24 -1.73
C ILE A 28 18.40 -8.03 -1.12
N ASP A 29 18.09 -9.12 -0.44
CA ASP A 29 19.07 -9.97 0.23
C ASP A 29 18.82 -11.45 -0.08
N ARG A 30 19.93 -12.19 -0.18
CA ARG A 30 19.94 -13.64 -0.31
C ARG A 30 21.02 -14.19 0.61
N ARG A 31 20.61 -14.99 1.59
CA ARG A 31 21.52 -15.67 2.52
C ARG A 31 21.38 -17.18 2.43
N ASN A 32 22.50 -17.88 2.46
CA ASN A 32 22.52 -19.33 2.52
C ASN A 32 22.34 -19.80 3.97
N LEU A 33 21.45 -20.77 4.18
CA LEU A 33 21.27 -21.39 5.48
C LEU A 33 22.12 -22.65 5.53
N GLU A 34 23.06 -22.71 6.46
CA GLU A 34 23.99 -23.84 6.62
C GLU A 34 23.50 -24.85 7.68
N ASP A 35 22.87 -24.37 8.75
CA ASP A 35 22.41 -25.20 9.89
C ASP A 35 20.95 -25.67 9.79
N SER A 36 20.38 -25.79 8.59
CA SER A 36 18.97 -26.20 8.48
C SER A 36 18.79 -27.67 8.87
N LYS A 37 17.99 -27.94 9.92
CA LYS A 37 17.61 -29.30 10.34
C LYS A 37 16.66 -30.02 9.37
N ILE A 38 16.33 -29.38 8.25
CA ILE A 38 15.44 -29.94 7.22
C ILE A 38 16.23 -30.97 6.42
N SER A 39 15.91 -32.24 6.67
CA SER A 39 16.47 -33.38 5.96
C SER A 39 15.39 -34.08 5.14
N LYS A 40 15.80 -34.69 4.03
CA LYS A 40 14.92 -35.55 3.23
C LYS A 40 15.46 -36.98 3.22
N PRO A 41 14.58 -38.00 3.28
CA PRO A 41 14.99 -39.37 3.06
C PRO A 41 15.53 -39.51 1.64
N ARG A 42 16.71 -40.10 1.49
CA ARG A 42 17.29 -40.37 0.18
C ARG A 42 16.61 -41.61 -0.41
N ASN A 43 15.73 -41.38 -1.39
CA ASN A 43 15.14 -42.47 -2.17
C ASN A 43 16.15 -42.95 -3.22
N GLY A 44 17.05 -43.85 -2.83
CA GLY A 44 17.98 -44.52 -3.73
C GLY A 44 17.91 -46.03 -3.55
N SER A 45 17.78 -46.77 -4.65
CA SER A 45 17.51 -48.22 -4.70
C SER A 45 18.65 -49.14 -4.23
N ARG A 46 19.65 -48.64 -3.48
CA ARG A 46 20.65 -49.51 -2.83
C ARG A 46 20.14 -49.90 -1.45
N ALA A 47 19.74 -51.16 -1.34
CA ALA A 47 19.37 -51.80 -0.09
C ALA A 47 20.39 -51.47 1.01
N GLY A 48 19.93 -50.87 2.11
CA GLY A 48 20.70 -50.74 3.35
C GLY A 48 21.22 -49.34 3.74
N PHE A 49 20.95 -48.25 3.00
CA PHE A 49 21.43 -46.92 3.39
C PHE A 49 20.30 -45.87 3.45
N THR A 50 19.64 -45.75 4.61
CA THR A 50 18.68 -44.66 4.89
C THR A 50 19.42 -43.39 5.34
N SER A 51 20.27 -42.83 4.48
CA SER A 51 20.91 -41.56 4.82
C SER A 51 19.93 -40.41 4.67
N LEU A 52 19.68 -39.71 5.76
CA LEU A 52 19.07 -38.38 5.73
C LEU A 52 20.03 -37.44 4.99
N MET A 53 19.56 -36.81 3.93
CA MET A 53 20.33 -35.80 3.19
C MET A 53 19.85 -34.42 3.59
N ALA A 54 20.79 -33.57 4.01
CA ALA A 54 20.51 -32.16 4.29
C ALA A 54 20.07 -31.45 3.00
N VAL A 55 18.97 -30.70 3.07
CA VAL A 55 18.49 -29.92 1.92
C VAL A 55 19.17 -28.55 1.96
N PRO A 56 19.91 -28.13 0.92
CA PRO A 56 20.51 -26.80 0.89
C PRO A 56 19.43 -25.72 0.72
N LEU A 57 19.28 -24.89 1.74
CA LEU A 57 18.29 -23.81 1.77
C LEU A 57 18.95 -22.43 1.65
N SER A 58 18.16 -21.46 1.21
CA SER A 58 18.50 -20.05 1.19
C SER A 58 17.30 -19.24 1.69
N LYS A 59 17.57 -18.18 2.47
CA LYS A 59 16.61 -17.15 2.82
C LYS A 59 16.70 -16.02 1.79
N ILE A 60 15.56 -15.59 1.26
CA ILE A 60 15.44 -14.41 0.40
C ILE A 60 14.64 -13.34 1.10
N GLU A 61 15.04 -12.08 0.94
CA GLU A 61 14.35 -10.91 1.48
C GLU A 61 14.03 -9.94 0.34
N LEU A 62 12.80 -9.42 0.31
CA LEU A 62 12.36 -8.44 -0.67
C LEU A 62 11.29 -7.53 -0.06
N VAL A 63 11.14 -6.33 -0.62
CA VAL A 63 10.12 -5.35 -0.23
C VAL A 63 9.25 -5.07 -1.43
N VAL A 64 7.94 -5.14 -1.22
CA VAL A 64 6.94 -5.03 -2.28
C VAL A 64 5.77 -4.16 -1.85
N SER A 65 5.06 -3.63 -2.85
CA SER A 65 3.79 -2.96 -2.60
C SER A 65 2.74 -3.94 -2.11
N ASP A 66 1.77 -3.46 -1.33
CA ASP A 66 0.69 -4.29 -0.78
C ASP A 66 -0.12 -4.96 -1.87
N LYS A 67 -0.33 -4.26 -2.99
CA LYS A 67 -1.03 -4.75 -4.18
C LYS A 67 -0.32 -5.96 -4.80
N GLN A 68 1.02 -5.98 -4.80
CA GLN A 68 1.81 -7.04 -5.42
C GLN A 68 2.17 -8.18 -4.46
N ALA A 69 2.10 -7.96 -3.14
CA ALA A 69 2.53 -8.92 -2.13
C ALA A 69 1.91 -10.31 -2.32
N ARG A 70 0.62 -10.39 -2.60
CA ARG A 70 -0.09 -11.67 -2.73
C ARG A 70 0.39 -12.49 -3.93
N LYS A 71 0.62 -11.82 -5.06
CA LYS A 71 1.16 -12.44 -6.28
C LYS A 71 2.58 -12.98 -6.07
N VAL A 72 3.41 -12.22 -5.34
CA VAL A 72 4.79 -12.61 -5.05
C VAL A 72 4.85 -13.83 -4.15
N VAL A 73 4.04 -13.85 -3.08
CA VAL A 73 3.92 -15.02 -2.20
C VAL A 73 3.51 -16.27 -2.99
N GLU A 74 2.58 -16.14 -3.94
CA GLU A 74 2.14 -17.25 -4.78
C GLU A 74 3.26 -17.80 -5.68
N ILE A 75 4.05 -16.91 -6.32
CA ILE A 75 5.19 -17.29 -7.15
C ILE A 75 6.24 -18.03 -6.33
N ILE A 76 6.62 -17.46 -5.18
CA ILE A 76 7.61 -18.05 -4.28
C ILE A 76 7.11 -19.42 -3.81
N SER A 77 5.84 -19.52 -3.37
CA SER A 77 5.26 -20.78 -2.92
C SER A 77 5.34 -21.88 -4.00
N LYS A 78 4.88 -21.57 -5.22
CA LYS A 78 4.86 -22.51 -6.36
C LYS A 78 6.26 -22.94 -6.83
N LYS A 79 7.26 -22.06 -6.70
CA LYS A 79 8.61 -22.28 -7.27
C LYS A 79 9.69 -22.54 -6.22
N SER A 80 9.39 -22.45 -4.93
CA SER A 80 10.32 -22.69 -3.80
C SER A 80 11.00 -24.06 -3.83
N GLY A 81 10.33 -25.04 -4.45
CA GLY A 81 10.78 -26.43 -4.50
C GLY A 81 10.63 -27.18 -3.17
N LEU A 82 10.01 -26.55 -2.17
CA LEU A 82 9.64 -27.18 -0.91
C LEU A 82 8.29 -27.88 -1.10
N SER A 83 8.16 -29.10 -0.58
CA SER A 83 6.86 -29.80 -0.54
C SER A 83 6.02 -29.23 0.59
N SER A 84 4.71 -29.42 0.50
CA SER A 84 3.74 -29.04 1.54
C SER A 84 4.08 -29.60 2.93
N GLU A 85 4.76 -30.75 2.96
CA GLU A 85 5.21 -31.43 4.17
C GLU A 85 6.54 -30.89 4.73
N SER A 86 7.36 -30.24 3.90
CA SER A 86 8.58 -29.57 4.38
C SER A 86 8.23 -28.15 4.83
N GLU A 87 8.70 -27.74 6.01
CA GLU A 87 8.43 -26.44 6.66
C GLU A 87 8.96 -25.20 5.87
N GLY A 88 8.52 -25.01 4.63
CA GLY A 88 8.71 -23.77 3.90
C GLY A 88 7.80 -22.70 4.49
N LYS A 89 8.35 -21.85 5.35
CA LYS A 89 7.62 -20.70 5.91
C LYS A 89 7.97 -19.45 5.10
N ILE A 90 6.94 -18.69 4.78
CA ILE A 90 7.05 -17.34 4.22
C ILE A 90 6.56 -16.39 5.30
N PHE A 91 7.41 -15.45 5.69
CA PHE A 91 7.10 -14.42 6.67
C PHE A 91 6.76 -13.14 5.93
N ILE A 92 5.66 -12.52 6.35
CA ILE A 92 5.19 -11.25 5.79
C ILE A 92 5.14 -10.26 6.94
N SER A 93 5.92 -9.19 6.84
CA SER A 93 5.98 -8.12 7.83
C SER A 93 5.52 -6.81 7.19
N GLU A 94 4.76 -6.02 7.94
CA GLU A 94 4.31 -4.71 7.49
C GLU A 94 5.46 -3.69 7.53
N MET A 95 5.59 -2.89 6.48
CA MET A 95 6.56 -1.81 6.40
C MET A 95 5.85 -0.47 6.22
N THR A 96 6.21 0.48 7.07
CA THR A 96 5.63 1.83 7.09
C THR A 96 6.21 2.71 5.98
N GLU A 97 7.52 2.68 5.77
CA GLU A 97 8.21 3.52 4.79
C GLU A 97 9.51 2.88 4.30
N VAL A 98 9.93 3.29 3.11
CA VAL A 98 11.23 2.96 2.51
C VAL A 98 11.85 4.29 2.12
N VAL A 99 13.03 4.57 2.66
CA VAL A 99 13.75 5.82 2.42
C VAL A 99 14.89 5.54 1.46
N ASP A 100 14.97 6.31 0.38
CA ASP A 100 16.14 6.29 -0.50
C ASP A 100 17.30 7.03 0.17
N MET A 101 18.46 6.38 0.29
CA MET A 101 19.61 6.94 0.97
C MET A 101 20.25 8.12 0.22
N GLN A 102 20.05 8.23 -1.09
CA GLN A 102 20.60 9.32 -1.90
C GLN A 102 19.73 10.57 -1.87
N THR A 103 18.41 10.41 -2.02
CA THR A 103 17.48 11.56 -2.08
C THR A 103 16.88 11.90 -0.72
N MET A 104 17.00 11.01 0.28
CA MET A 104 16.29 11.08 1.56
C MET A 104 14.76 11.12 1.42
N GLU A 105 14.24 10.79 0.23
CA GLU A 105 12.81 10.75 -0.03
C GLU A 105 12.21 9.46 0.53
N GLY A 106 11.16 9.61 1.34
CA GLY A 106 10.41 8.50 1.91
C GLY A 106 9.30 8.07 0.97
N LYS A 107 9.41 6.89 0.37
CA LYS A 107 8.31 6.23 -0.32
C LYS A 107 7.44 5.53 0.70
N LYS A 108 6.18 5.95 0.80
CA LYS A 108 5.12 5.20 1.48
C LYS A 108 4.26 4.54 0.41
N ASP A 109 3.86 3.28 0.62
CA ASP A 109 2.58 2.83 0.04
C ASP A 109 1.52 3.62 0.79
N LEU A 110 1.33 4.88 0.38
CA LEU A 110 -0.02 5.38 0.41
C LEU A 110 -0.76 4.43 -0.53
N GLU A 111 -1.80 3.77 -0.04
CA GLU A 111 -2.83 3.38 -0.99
C GLU A 111 -3.16 4.67 -1.73
N GLU A 112 -2.61 4.83 -2.93
CA GLU A 112 -3.38 5.38 -4.02
C GLU A 112 -4.63 4.50 -3.99
N ASN A 113 -5.63 4.98 -3.23
CA ASN A 113 -6.97 5.11 -3.75
C ASN A 113 -6.72 5.40 -5.22
N ALA A 114 -6.79 4.34 -6.05
CA ALA A 114 -7.04 4.54 -7.45
C ALA A 114 -8.11 5.64 -7.47
N PRO A 115 -8.00 6.70 -8.30
CA PRO A 115 -9.13 7.59 -8.45
C PRO A 115 -10.29 6.63 -8.65
N GLU A 116 -11.19 6.56 -7.66
CA GLU A 116 -12.32 5.66 -7.74
C GLU A 116 -12.83 6.02 -9.12
N ARG A 117 -12.81 5.06 -10.06
CA ARG A 117 -13.65 5.21 -11.24
C ARG A 117 -14.96 5.57 -10.58
N LYS A 118 -15.40 6.82 -10.74
CA LYS A 118 -16.61 7.36 -10.11
C LYS A 118 -17.69 6.42 -10.62
N GLU A 119 -17.87 5.28 -9.96
CA GLU A 119 -19.02 4.43 -10.08
C GLU A 119 -20.10 5.42 -9.75
N LYS A 120 -20.83 5.84 -10.77
CA LYS A 120 -21.86 6.85 -10.68
C LYS A 120 -22.66 6.51 -9.44
N SER A 121 -22.41 7.27 -8.37
CA SER A 121 -22.77 6.84 -7.04
C SER A 121 -24.26 6.55 -7.06
N LYS A 122 -24.64 5.35 -6.57
CA LYS A 122 -26.04 5.00 -6.30
C LYS A 122 -26.67 6.23 -5.67
N ARG A 123 -27.65 6.84 -6.37
CA ARG A 123 -28.24 8.17 -6.09
C ARG A 123 -27.75 8.79 -4.78
N SER A 124 -26.78 9.70 -4.86
CA SER A 124 -26.31 10.45 -3.69
C SER A 124 -27.51 11.01 -2.90
N ARG A 125 -27.57 10.67 -1.59
CA ARG A 125 -28.61 11.11 -0.62
C ARG A 125 -28.63 12.61 -0.38
N LEU A 126 -27.66 13.34 -0.93
CA LEU A 126 -27.55 14.79 -0.79
C LEU A 126 -28.67 15.50 -1.57
N ILE A 127 -29.24 16.54 -0.96
CA ILE A 127 -30.17 17.43 -1.65
C ILE A 127 -29.44 18.22 -2.76
N PRO A 128 -30.16 18.72 -3.79
CA PRO A 128 -29.53 19.41 -4.93
C PRO A 128 -28.58 20.54 -4.54
N LEU A 129 -28.93 21.34 -3.53
CA LEU A 129 -28.08 22.43 -3.05
C LEU A 129 -26.76 21.92 -2.46
N GLN A 130 -26.79 20.86 -1.65
CA GLN A 130 -25.59 20.24 -1.10
C GLN A 130 -24.68 19.68 -2.20
N LYS A 131 -25.26 19.09 -3.25
CA LYS A 131 -24.51 18.62 -4.42
C LYS A 131 -23.85 19.77 -5.15
N TYR A 132 -24.58 20.84 -5.40
CA TYR A 132 -24.05 22.04 -6.07
C TYR A 132 -22.90 22.65 -5.27
N THR A 133 -23.07 22.82 -3.95
CA THR A 133 -22.02 23.35 -3.07
C THR A 133 -20.78 22.48 -3.10
N LEU A 134 -20.92 21.15 -3.00
CA LEU A 134 -19.77 20.25 -3.06
C LEU A 134 -19.06 20.29 -4.41
N LEU A 135 -19.80 20.31 -5.53
CA LEU A 135 -19.20 20.44 -6.86
C LEU A 135 -18.42 21.75 -7.03
N LYS A 136 -18.96 22.85 -6.48
CA LYS A 136 -18.28 24.15 -6.51
C LYS A 136 -17.00 24.13 -5.65
N LEU A 137 -17.04 23.51 -4.49
CA LEU A 137 -15.87 23.34 -3.62
C LEU A 137 -14.82 22.41 -4.26
N GLU A 138 -15.23 21.32 -4.90
CA GLU A 138 -14.35 20.38 -5.60
C GLU A 138 -13.59 21.12 -6.70
N LYS A 139 -14.30 21.90 -7.52
CA LYS A 139 -13.67 22.74 -8.56
C LYS A 139 -12.63 23.71 -8.00
N ILE A 140 -12.96 24.42 -6.92
CA ILE A 140 -12.02 25.37 -6.27
C ILE A 140 -10.79 24.62 -5.72
N TYR A 141 -10.99 23.46 -5.11
CA TYR A 141 -9.91 22.64 -4.56
C TYR A 141 -8.95 22.17 -5.66
N GLU A 142 -9.48 21.68 -6.78
CA GLU A 142 -8.68 21.21 -7.92
C GLU A 142 -7.87 22.34 -8.56
N GLU A 143 -8.50 23.50 -8.82
CA GLU A 143 -7.88 24.68 -9.42
C GLU A 143 -6.76 25.28 -8.55
N ASN A 144 -6.80 25.09 -7.23
CA ASN A 144 -5.86 25.67 -6.27
C ASN A 144 -5.05 24.63 -5.50
N SER A 145 -5.02 23.38 -5.99
CA SER A 145 -4.52 22.24 -5.23
C SER A 145 -3.05 22.40 -4.79
N ASP A 146 -2.20 23.00 -5.62
CA ASP A 146 -0.78 23.21 -5.29
C ASP A 146 -0.58 24.25 -4.18
N LEU A 147 -1.39 25.32 -4.18
CA LEU A 147 -1.36 26.34 -3.13
C LEU A 147 -1.91 25.78 -1.82
N LEU A 148 -3.01 25.02 -1.87
CA LEU A 148 -3.66 24.46 -0.69
C LEU A 148 -2.79 23.41 0.02
N LYS A 149 -1.97 22.66 -0.72
CA LYS A 149 -1.00 21.70 -0.15
C LYS A 149 0.11 22.37 0.67
N THR A 150 0.34 23.67 0.51
CA THR A 150 1.34 24.39 1.33
C THR A 150 0.88 24.55 2.79
N ASP A 151 -0.43 24.53 3.04
CA ASP A 151 -0.99 24.54 4.39
C ASP A 151 -1.06 23.10 4.93
N TYR A 152 -0.30 22.82 6.00
CA TYR A 152 -0.24 21.50 6.63
C TYR A 152 -1.60 20.96 7.13
N ARG A 153 -2.60 21.84 7.27
CA ARG A 153 -3.96 21.48 7.70
C ARG A 153 -4.78 20.87 6.57
N ILE A 154 -4.42 21.11 5.30
CA ILE A 154 -5.21 20.73 4.14
C ILE A 154 -4.46 19.67 3.34
N ARG A 155 -4.69 18.39 3.66
CA ARG A 155 -4.05 17.24 2.97
C ARG A 155 -4.97 16.53 2.00
N SER A 156 -6.28 16.75 2.12
CA SER A 156 -7.31 16.13 1.29
C SER A 156 -8.46 17.10 0.99
N PHE A 157 -9.33 16.75 0.05
CA PHE A 157 -10.56 17.50 -0.21
C PHE A 157 -11.45 17.57 1.05
N SER A 158 -11.51 16.50 1.84
CA SER A 158 -12.27 16.50 3.10
C SER A 158 -11.71 17.50 4.10
N ASP A 159 -10.38 17.62 4.19
CA ASP A 159 -9.73 18.60 5.06
C ASP A 159 -10.01 20.03 4.60
N PHE A 160 -10.02 20.25 3.28
CA PHE A 160 -10.39 21.53 2.69
C PHE A 160 -11.83 21.94 3.04
N VAL A 161 -12.80 21.01 2.90
CA VAL A 161 -14.19 21.26 3.29
C VAL A 161 -14.28 21.60 4.78
N ASN A 162 -13.61 20.83 5.64
CA ASN A 162 -13.58 21.08 7.08
C ASN A 162 -12.97 22.45 7.40
N PHE A 163 -11.88 22.81 6.72
CA PHE A 163 -11.22 24.12 6.86
C PHE A 163 -12.17 25.27 6.51
N CYS A 164 -12.91 25.16 5.40
CA CYS A 164 -13.90 26.17 5.01
C CYS A 164 -15.02 26.32 6.05
N ILE A 165 -15.54 25.21 6.57
CA ILE A 165 -16.59 25.23 7.59
C ILE A 165 -16.07 25.89 8.88
N MET A 166 -14.93 25.42 9.39
CA MET A 166 -14.33 25.94 10.62
C MET A 166 -13.93 27.41 10.49
N GLY A 167 -13.52 27.86 9.31
CA GLY A 167 -13.24 29.27 9.04
C GLY A 167 -14.49 30.16 9.04
N TYR A 168 -15.66 29.63 8.67
CA TYR A 168 -16.90 30.39 8.60
C TYR A 168 -17.66 30.44 9.94
N LEU A 169 -17.55 29.42 10.79
CA LEU A 169 -18.27 29.33 12.06
C LEU A 169 -18.12 30.59 12.95
N PRO A 170 -16.94 31.18 13.16
CA PRO A 170 -16.80 32.39 13.98
C PRO A 170 -17.57 33.59 13.42
N THR A 171 -17.67 33.69 12.09
CA THR A 171 -18.43 34.75 11.41
C THR A 171 -19.92 34.55 11.65
N LEU A 172 -20.39 33.30 11.51
CA LEU A 172 -21.79 32.95 11.76
C LEU A 172 -22.19 33.16 13.23
N GLU A 173 -21.33 32.79 14.18
CA GLU A 173 -21.55 33.05 15.61
C GLU A 173 -21.66 34.53 15.94
N LYS A 174 -20.82 35.39 15.32
CA LYS A 174 -20.88 36.84 15.49
C LYS A 174 -22.18 37.41 14.92
N GLN A 175 -22.60 36.95 13.74
CA GLN A 175 -23.85 37.36 13.10
C GLN A 175 -25.08 36.98 13.93
N LEU A 176 -25.09 35.77 14.51
CA LEU A 176 -26.19 35.32 15.36
C LEU A 176 -26.30 36.10 16.68
N LYS A 177 -25.18 36.59 17.23
CA LYS A 177 -25.16 37.43 18.44
C LYS A 177 -25.61 38.87 18.19
N HIS A 178 -25.56 39.34 16.94
CA HIS A 178 -25.94 40.71 16.55
C HIS A 178 -26.98 40.67 15.41
N PRO A 179 -28.26 40.42 15.73
CA PRO A 179 -29.32 40.15 14.74
C PRO A 179 -29.63 41.33 13.80
N THR A 180 -29.06 42.50 14.04
CA THR A 180 -29.20 43.69 13.19
C THR A 180 -28.41 43.64 11.88
N ILE A 181 -27.56 42.63 11.67
CA ILE A 181 -26.84 42.45 10.41
C ILE A 181 -27.72 41.64 9.45
N ILE A 182 -28.47 42.38 8.63
CA ILE A 182 -29.30 41.87 7.53
C ILE A 182 -28.52 40.83 6.73
N TYR A 183 -29.12 39.65 6.53
CA TYR A 183 -28.62 38.60 5.66
C TYR A 183 -28.35 39.18 4.28
N ASN A 184 -27.07 39.42 3.96
CA ASN A 184 -26.65 39.81 2.61
C ASN A 184 -26.74 38.54 1.75
N ASP A 185 -27.90 38.35 1.14
CA ASP A 185 -28.20 37.25 0.22
C ASP A 185 -27.38 37.45 -1.07
N LYS A 186 -26.11 37.02 -1.02
CA LYS A 186 -25.18 37.02 -2.16
C LYS A 186 -25.25 35.73 -2.98
N PHE A 187 -26.39 35.03 -2.98
CA PHE A 187 -26.58 33.86 -3.84
C PHE A 187 -27.23 34.19 -5.21
N GLY A 188 -27.49 35.47 -5.50
CA GLY A 188 -28.14 35.92 -6.75
C GLY A 188 -27.26 36.66 -7.76
N GLN A 189 -25.94 36.72 -7.58
CA GLN A 189 -25.02 37.32 -8.57
C GLN A 189 -23.84 36.39 -8.80
N ILE A 190 -23.95 35.55 -9.85
CA ILE A 190 -22.94 35.01 -10.79
C ILE A 190 -23.67 33.97 -11.65
#